data_AF-A0A6P0NMR4-F1
#
_entry.id   AF-A0A6P0NMR4-F1
#
_cell.length_a   1.000
_cell.length_b   1.000
_cell.length_c   1.000
_cell.angle_alpha   90.00
_cell.angle_beta   90.00
_cell.angle_gamma   90.00
#
_symmetry.space_group_name_H-M   'P 1'
#
loop_
_entity.id
_entity.type
_entity.pdbx_description
1 polymer ?
#
loop_
_entity_poly.entity_id
_entity_poly.type
_entity_poly.pdbx_seq_one_letter_code
_entity_poly.pdbx_strand_id
1 'polypeptide(L)'
;MEGQKITKVGEALFEALFDGQLREYFLAYYQEIVKKKQQRLEIILEINEEAMPELVAYPWELMSLPQKYNQGEIYFATHRKLSFYRCRYQLEESKKLSIKINQGEQIKIALVVSKPTADSQLSNADSQLSNVEYVEYQEVQQYLKRVDSQQEQVKFLSVMDSLDFYNIVERLEAEKPDIFHFIGHGQLVEKEGEEVGQVAFVNEFGEADWKDARMFGQLFSGHTPKIVILQACETGKQSETNAFSSLASRLMLQGIPIVVAMQYKVSNQTAITFVKEFYSKIIEGDSVEIAVQKARFKLGIENGYERKDFANPVVYMNALDGYLFLKESKDKSSNKQKNSFSNLTDAQKRKLCEKIEEVLKEDSLKNIFIQYRDTFGNNFYNKISGGDYHTRLVNVIEELVNRQLIDDFIKIVRHDYPNFAQDL
;
A
#
# COMPACT_ATOMS: atom_id res chain seq x y z
N MET A 1 18.24 -11.96 17.45
CA MET A 1 17.77 -11.12 18.58
C MET A 1 16.93 -12.02 19.47
N GLU A 2 17.16 -11.99 20.79
CA GLU A 2 16.28 -12.65 21.78
C GLU A 2 14.97 -11.87 21.94
N GLY A 3 13.86 -12.54 22.28
CA GLY A 3 12.51 -11.94 22.29
C GLY A 3 12.37 -10.66 23.10
N GLN A 4 12.97 -10.58 24.30
CA GLN A 4 12.94 -9.36 25.12
C GLN A 4 13.63 -8.16 24.46
N LYS A 5 14.59 -8.38 23.56
CA LYS A 5 15.24 -7.31 22.81
C LYS A 5 14.33 -6.80 21.69
N ILE A 6 13.50 -7.67 21.10
CA ILE A 6 12.55 -7.29 20.04
C ILE A 6 11.47 -6.36 20.59
N THR A 7 10.82 -6.72 21.69
CA THR A 7 9.79 -5.88 22.31
C THR A 7 10.33 -4.50 22.67
N LYS A 8 11.53 -4.43 23.28
CA LYS A 8 12.16 -3.15 23.63
C LYS A 8 12.49 -2.29 22.41
N VAL A 9 12.93 -2.90 21.31
CA VAL A 9 13.13 -2.18 20.04
C VAL A 9 11.80 -1.65 19.53
N GLY A 10 10.74 -2.46 19.54
CA GLY A 10 9.40 -2.05 19.15
C GLY A 10 8.85 -0.87 19.94
N GLU A 11 9.01 -0.92 21.27
CA GLU A 11 8.64 0.15 22.18
C GLU A 11 9.47 1.42 21.93
N ALA A 12 10.78 1.29 21.70
CA ALA A 12 11.66 2.42 21.41
C ALA A 12 11.30 3.10 20.08
N LEU A 13 10.96 2.33 19.03
CA LEU A 13 10.48 2.87 17.75
C LEU A 13 9.18 3.64 17.92
N PHE A 14 8.25 3.13 18.74
CA PHE A 14 7.02 3.83 19.06
C PHE A 14 7.30 5.16 19.76
N GLU A 15 8.13 5.18 20.80
CA GLU A 15 8.47 6.40 21.55
C GLU A 15 9.23 7.43 20.72
N ALA A 16 10.04 6.96 19.75
CA ALA A 16 10.75 7.85 18.84
C ALA A 16 9.81 8.58 17.86
N LEU A 17 8.71 7.94 17.46
CA LEU A 17 7.75 8.49 16.49
C LEU A 17 6.56 9.19 17.15
N PHE A 18 6.02 8.64 18.24
CA PHE A 18 4.83 9.11 18.93
C PHE A 18 5.20 9.94 20.15
N ASP A 19 5.40 11.23 19.93
CA ASP A 19 5.54 12.20 21.00
C ASP A 19 4.29 12.25 21.91
N GLY A 20 4.33 13.11 22.93
CA GLY A 20 3.23 13.26 23.88
C GLY A 20 1.86 13.47 23.22
N GLN A 21 1.82 14.34 22.22
CA GLN A 21 0.59 14.74 21.56
C GLN A 21 0.12 13.69 20.54
N LEU A 22 1.02 13.20 19.69
CA LEU A 22 0.69 12.22 18.66
C LEU A 22 0.22 10.90 19.29
N ARG A 23 0.83 10.50 20.41
CA ARG A 23 0.38 9.34 21.19
C ARG A 23 -1.06 9.50 21.68
N GLU A 24 -1.41 10.65 22.26
CA GLU A 24 -2.77 10.90 22.74
C GLU A 24 -3.79 10.84 21.60
N TYR A 25 -3.48 11.44 20.45
CA TYR A 25 -4.32 11.33 19.26
C TYR A 25 -4.47 9.88 18.81
N PHE A 26 -3.36 9.13 18.69
CA PHE A 26 -3.42 7.72 18.32
C PHE A 26 -4.33 6.91 19.24
N LEU A 27 -4.19 7.07 20.56
CA LEU A 27 -5.01 6.35 21.53
C LEU A 27 -6.49 6.71 21.43
N ALA A 28 -6.81 7.99 21.23
CA ALA A 28 -8.18 8.46 21.04
C ALA A 28 -8.80 7.88 19.75
N TYR A 29 -8.08 7.94 18.63
CA TYR A 29 -8.52 7.35 17.36
C TYR A 29 -8.66 5.83 17.44
N TYR A 30 -7.72 5.14 18.08
CA TYR A 30 -7.79 3.70 18.29
C TYR A 30 -9.03 3.30 19.09
N GLN A 31 -9.32 4.00 20.20
CA GLN A 31 -10.53 3.75 20.98
C GLN A 31 -11.81 3.99 20.16
N GLU A 32 -11.86 5.07 19.40
CA GLU A 32 -13.05 5.42 18.62
C GLU A 32 -13.27 4.50 17.41
N ILE A 33 -12.25 4.33 16.58
CA ILE A 33 -12.35 3.59 15.32
C ILE A 33 -12.32 2.08 15.56
N VAL A 34 -11.34 1.60 16.34
CA VAL A 34 -11.09 0.16 16.50
C VAL A 34 -12.00 -0.46 17.55
N LYS A 35 -12.13 0.16 18.74
CA LYS A 35 -12.91 -0.43 19.84
C LYS A 35 -14.41 -0.16 19.73
N LYS A 36 -14.83 1.08 19.50
CA LYS A 36 -16.26 1.43 19.41
C LYS A 36 -16.86 1.12 18.05
N LYS A 37 -16.29 1.66 16.96
CA LYS A 37 -16.83 1.48 15.61
C LYS A 37 -16.52 0.12 14.97
N GLN A 38 -15.60 -0.64 15.56
CA GLN A 38 -15.14 -1.94 15.04
C GLN A 38 -14.59 -1.87 13.60
N GLN A 39 -14.15 -0.68 13.20
CA GLN A 39 -13.56 -0.38 11.90
C GLN A 39 -12.04 -0.58 11.95
N ARG A 40 -11.42 -0.58 10.77
CA ARG A 40 -9.98 -0.65 10.64
C ARG A 40 -9.39 0.75 10.71
N LEU A 41 -8.30 0.91 11.46
CA LEU A 41 -7.51 2.12 11.47
C LEU A 41 -6.29 1.92 10.58
N GLU A 42 -6.14 2.81 9.59
CA GLU A 42 -4.99 2.81 8.70
C GLU A 42 -3.88 3.68 9.27
N ILE A 43 -2.66 3.13 9.24
CA ILE A 43 -1.47 3.76 9.78
C ILE A 43 -0.42 3.76 8.67
N ILE A 44 -0.11 4.96 8.20
CA ILE A 44 0.78 5.19 7.07
C ILE A 44 2.04 5.82 7.63
N LEU A 45 3.18 5.18 7.38
CA LEU A 45 4.48 5.76 7.70
C LEU A 45 5.05 6.43 6.45
N GLU A 46 4.96 7.75 6.40
CA GLU A 46 5.58 8.53 5.33
C GLU A 46 7.05 8.81 5.67
N ILE A 47 7.97 8.42 4.79
CA ILE A 47 9.39 8.66 4.98
C ILE A 47 9.92 9.49 3.81
N ASN A 48 10.66 10.55 4.13
CA ASN A 48 11.43 11.28 3.14
C ASN A 48 12.75 10.55 2.90
N GLU A 49 12.72 9.56 2.03
CA GLU A 49 13.86 8.66 1.76
C GLU A 49 15.09 9.41 1.20
N GLU A 50 14.88 10.54 0.53
CA GLU A 50 15.98 11.38 -0.01
C GLU A 50 16.68 12.15 1.10
N ALA A 51 15.93 12.67 2.06
CA ALA A 51 16.49 13.45 3.18
C ALA A 51 16.94 12.60 4.37
N MET A 52 16.34 11.41 4.55
CA MET A 52 16.51 10.54 5.72
C MET A 52 16.60 9.05 5.31
N PRO A 53 17.59 8.67 4.47
CA PRO A 53 17.74 7.30 4.00
C PRO A 53 17.95 6.28 5.13
N GLU A 54 18.56 6.69 6.24
CA GLU A 54 18.81 5.86 7.41
C GLU A 54 17.52 5.42 8.12
N LEU A 55 16.46 6.24 8.09
CA LEU A 55 15.18 5.92 8.71
C LEU A 55 14.42 4.85 7.93
N VAL A 56 14.67 4.73 6.63
CA VAL A 56 14.08 3.68 5.80
C VAL A 56 14.57 2.30 6.25
N ALA A 57 15.82 2.19 6.69
CA ALA A 57 16.41 0.93 7.15
C ALA A 57 15.88 0.46 8.52
N TYR A 58 15.16 1.32 9.26
CA TYR A 58 14.66 0.95 10.59
C TYR A 58 13.54 -0.09 10.49
N PRO A 59 13.44 -1.02 11.45
CA PRO A 59 12.48 -2.11 11.40
C PRO A 59 11.13 -1.68 11.99
N TRP A 60 10.48 -0.71 11.35
CA TRP A 60 9.22 -0.11 11.83
C TRP A 60 8.09 -1.11 12.06
N GLU A 61 8.13 -2.27 11.42
CA GLU A 61 7.17 -3.36 11.62
C GLU A 61 7.29 -4.02 13.01
N LEU A 62 8.39 -3.79 13.72
CA LEU A 62 8.52 -4.17 15.13
C LEU A 62 7.79 -3.23 16.07
N MET A 63 7.36 -2.05 15.59
CA MET A 63 6.73 -1.03 16.42
C MET A 63 5.54 -1.58 17.21
N SER A 64 5.58 -1.35 18.52
CA SER A 64 4.55 -1.80 19.45
C SER A 64 4.27 -0.72 20.49
N LEU A 65 3.00 -0.61 20.89
CA LEU A 65 2.62 0.31 21.96
C LEU A 65 3.21 -0.20 23.29
N PRO A 66 3.99 0.63 24.01
CA PRO A 66 4.57 0.24 25.28
C PRO A 66 3.54 -0.15 26.34
N GLN A 67 3.84 -1.22 27.09
CA GLN A 67 2.91 -1.74 28.10
C GLN A 67 2.55 -0.71 29.17
N LYS A 68 3.46 0.24 29.47
CA LYS A 68 3.25 1.33 30.45
C LYS A 68 2.02 2.21 30.16
N TYR A 69 1.49 2.18 28.94
CA TYR A 69 0.30 2.95 28.55
C TYR A 69 -1.04 2.25 28.84
N ASN A 70 -1.01 1.02 29.39
CA ASN A 70 -2.21 0.30 29.88
C ASN A 70 -3.33 0.10 28.84
N GLN A 71 -2.99 -0.10 27.56
CA GLN A 71 -3.96 -0.38 26.49
C GLN A 71 -3.87 -1.82 25.95
N GLY A 72 -3.10 -2.68 26.64
CA GLY A 72 -2.72 -4.00 26.15
C GLY A 72 -1.60 -3.94 25.11
N GLU A 73 -1.18 -5.11 24.63
CA GLU A 73 -0.14 -5.20 23.62
C GLU A 73 -0.72 -4.89 22.23
N ILE A 74 -0.26 -3.78 21.64
CA ILE A 74 -0.63 -3.39 20.28
C ILE A 74 0.64 -3.46 19.42
N TYR A 75 0.83 -4.58 18.74
CA TYR A 75 1.85 -4.71 17.69
C TYR A 75 1.28 -4.19 16.37
N PHE A 76 1.84 -3.10 15.85
CA PHE A 76 1.24 -2.39 14.72
C PHE A 76 1.15 -3.26 13.48
N ALA A 77 2.17 -4.08 13.23
CA ALA A 77 2.28 -4.91 12.04
C ALA A 77 1.45 -6.21 12.08
N THR A 78 0.91 -6.62 13.23
CA THR A 78 0.08 -7.85 13.35
C THR A 78 -1.32 -7.59 13.90
N HIS A 79 -1.62 -6.40 14.40
CA HIS A 79 -2.93 -6.09 14.94
C HIS A 79 -4.01 -6.21 13.84
N ARG A 80 -5.00 -7.08 14.06
CA ARG A 80 -6.01 -7.49 13.04
C ARG A 80 -6.92 -6.37 12.55
N LYS A 81 -6.99 -5.26 13.29
CA LYS A 81 -7.79 -4.07 12.97
C LYS A 81 -6.94 -2.85 12.60
N LEU A 82 -5.64 -3.03 12.37
CA LEU A 82 -4.78 -2.01 11.79
C LEU A 82 -4.41 -2.40 10.36
N SER A 83 -4.14 -1.42 9.50
CA SER A 83 -3.25 -1.58 8.34
C SER A 83 -1.99 -0.76 8.59
N PHE A 84 -0.82 -1.34 8.31
CA PHE A 84 0.45 -0.64 8.48
C PHE A 84 1.35 -0.83 7.25
N TYR A 85 1.63 0.27 6.55
CA TYR A 85 2.50 0.31 5.39
C TYR A 85 3.31 1.61 5.32
N ARG A 86 4.36 1.59 4.51
CA ARG A 86 5.26 2.72 4.27
C ARG A 86 4.91 3.39 2.94
N CYS A 87 5.00 4.71 2.84
CA CYS A 87 4.85 5.40 1.57
C CYS A 87 5.86 6.54 1.40
N ARG A 88 6.02 6.98 0.15
CA ARG A 88 6.90 8.11 -0.17
C ARG A 88 6.31 9.40 0.38
N TYR A 89 7.15 10.20 1.04
CA TYR A 89 6.79 11.56 1.45
C TYR A 89 6.42 12.44 0.25
N GLN A 90 5.32 13.20 0.36
CA GLN A 90 4.88 14.21 -0.62
C GLN A 90 4.66 13.71 -2.06
N LEU A 91 4.25 12.45 -2.25
CA LEU A 91 3.77 12.03 -3.57
C LEU A 91 2.42 12.68 -3.88
N GLU A 92 2.37 13.48 -4.94
CA GLU A 92 1.12 14.08 -5.43
C GLU A 92 0.07 12.99 -5.74
N GLU A 93 -1.17 13.21 -5.30
CA GLU A 93 -2.27 12.25 -5.50
C GLU A 93 -2.48 11.92 -6.99
N SER A 94 -2.26 12.88 -7.89
CA SER A 94 -2.34 12.71 -9.35
C SER A 94 -1.29 11.75 -9.92
N LYS A 95 -0.20 11.49 -9.19
CA LYS A 95 0.86 10.55 -9.58
C LYS A 95 0.61 9.14 -9.07
N LYS A 96 -0.35 8.94 -8.16
CA LYS A 96 -0.70 7.61 -7.66
C LYS A 96 -1.46 6.82 -8.72
N LEU A 97 -1.02 5.59 -8.95
CA LEU A 97 -1.61 4.70 -9.93
C LEU A 97 -2.68 3.80 -9.30
N SER A 98 -3.72 3.49 -10.06
CA SER A 98 -4.68 2.44 -9.71
C SER A 98 -4.06 1.08 -10.01
N ILE A 99 -4.08 0.17 -9.03
CA ILE A 99 -3.69 -1.22 -9.25
C ILE A 99 -4.87 -2.13 -9.58
N LYS A 100 -6.06 -1.59 -9.82
CA LYS A 100 -7.23 -2.42 -10.15
C LYS A 100 -7.02 -3.19 -11.45
N ILE A 101 -7.57 -4.39 -11.47
CA ILE A 101 -7.64 -5.29 -12.63
C ILE A 101 -9.01 -5.07 -13.28
N ASN A 102 -9.06 -5.07 -14.61
CA ASN A 102 -10.35 -4.85 -15.27
C ASN A 102 -11.27 -6.04 -15.04
N GLN A 103 -12.58 -5.77 -15.05
CA GLN A 103 -13.57 -6.83 -14.86
C GLN A 103 -13.45 -7.88 -15.97
N GLY A 104 -13.33 -9.15 -15.58
CA GLY A 104 -13.15 -10.29 -16.49
C GLY A 104 -11.71 -10.57 -16.91
N GLU A 105 -10.73 -9.75 -16.50
CA GLU A 105 -9.31 -10.06 -16.66
C GLU A 105 -8.79 -10.93 -15.51
N GLN A 106 -7.81 -11.78 -15.82
CA GLN A 106 -7.11 -12.58 -14.81
C GLN A 106 -5.90 -11.82 -14.29
N ILE A 107 -5.63 -11.93 -12.99
CA ILE A 107 -4.35 -11.47 -12.41
C ILE A 107 -3.23 -12.35 -12.92
N LYS A 108 -2.29 -11.76 -13.64
CA LYS A 108 -1.10 -12.47 -14.12
C LYS A 108 0.03 -12.38 -13.10
N ILE A 109 0.52 -13.54 -12.67
CA ILE A 109 1.62 -13.66 -11.72
C ILE A 109 2.85 -14.21 -12.43
N ALA A 110 3.92 -13.41 -12.51
CA ALA A 110 5.24 -13.85 -12.94
C ALA A 110 6.08 -14.22 -11.72
N LEU A 111 6.61 -15.44 -11.70
CA LEU A 111 7.61 -15.87 -10.73
C LEU A 111 8.97 -15.96 -11.41
N VAL A 112 9.91 -15.12 -10.97
CA VAL A 112 11.29 -15.09 -11.42
C VAL A 112 12.17 -15.63 -10.30
N VAL A 113 12.97 -16.63 -10.62
CA VAL A 113 13.90 -17.22 -9.67
C VAL A 113 15.31 -17.10 -10.22
N SER A 114 16.17 -16.43 -9.48
CA SER A 114 17.58 -16.28 -9.84
C SER A 114 18.45 -17.24 -9.02
N LYS A 115 19.11 -18.17 -9.71
CA LYS A 115 20.02 -19.16 -9.12
C LYS A 115 21.35 -19.17 -9.88
N PRO A 116 22.25 -18.21 -9.63
CA PRO A 116 23.60 -18.29 -10.18
C PRO A 116 24.33 -19.51 -9.58
N THR A 117 25.09 -20.22 -10.41
CA THR A 117 25.87 -21.40 -10.01
C THR A 117 27.29 -21.05 -9.54
N ALA A 118 27.75 -19.84 -9.85
CA ALA A 118 29.04 -19.29 -9.45
C ALA A 118 28.99 -17.76 -9.40
N ASP A 119 30.03 -17.15 -8.83
CA ASP A 119 30.25 -15.70 -8.89
C ASP A 119 31.71 -15.43 -9.24
N SER A 120 31.94 -15.01 -10.48
CA SER A 120 33.27 -14.70 -11.01
C SER A 120 33.84 -13.38 -10.50
N GLN A 121 33.03 -12.53 -9.84
CA GLN A 121 33.48 -11.25 -9.27
C GLN A 121 34.16 -11.41 -7.91
N LEU A 122 34.10 -12.60 -7.30
CA LEU A 122 34.69 -12.90 -5.99
C LEU A 122 35.97 -13.73 -6.15
N SER A 123 37.10 -13.05 -6.39
CA SER A 123 38.42 -13.65 -6.55
C SER A 123 39.25 -13.79 -5.26
N ASN A 124 38.69 -13.52 -4.07
CA ASN A 124 39.45 -13.55 -2.81
C ASN A 124 38.78 -14.36 -1.68
N ALA A 125 39.66 -14.96 -0.86
CA ALA A 125 39.56 -16.10 0.07
C ALA A 125 38.48 -16.10 1.18
N ASP A 126 37.53 -15.17 1.23
CA ASP A 126 36.46 -15.11 2.27
C ASP A 126 35.04 -15.32 1.72
N SER A 127 34.92 -15.70 0.45
CA SER A 127 33.66 -15.77 -0.29
C SER A 127 33.16 -17.21 -0.43
N GLN A 128 32.48 -17.70 0.60
CA GLN A 128 31.64 -18.91 0.51
C GLN A 128 30.38 -18.67 -0.36
N LEU A 129 30.55 -18.32 -1.63
CA LEU A 129 29.57 -18.68 -2.67
C LEU A 129 29.87 -20.07 -3.25
N SER A 130 30.97 -20.71 -2.84
CA SER A 130 31.22 -22.13 -3.12
C SER A 130 30.20 -23.09 -2.49
N ASN A 131 29.31 -22.56 -1.62
CA ASN A 131 28.10 -23.22 -1.13
C ASN A 131 26.87 -22.35 -1.46
N VAL A 132 26.60 -22.02 -2.73
CA VAL A 132 25.26 -21.51 -3.12
C VAL A 132 24.24 -22.63 -2.86
N GLU A 133 23.79 -22.69 -1.62
CA GLU A 133 22.78 -23.62 -1.16
C GLU A 133 21.42 -23.18 -1.75
N TYR A 134 20.71 -24.16 -2.30
CA TYR A 134 19.63 -24.03 -3.27
C TYR A 134 18.54 -23.00 -2.89
N VAL A 135 18.12 -22.18 -3.86
CA VAL A 135 16.87 -21.40 -3.73
C VAL A 135 15.68 -22.36 -3.84
N GLU A 136 15.11 -22.73 -2.69
CA GLU A 136 13.93 -23.57 -2.61
C GLU A 136 12.66 -22.74 -2.89
N TYR A 137 12.11 -22.89 -4.10
CA TYR A 137 10.87 -22.21 -4.50
C TYR A 137 9.75 -23.18 -4.90
N GLN A 138 10.01 -24.50 -4.86
CA GLN A 138 9.10 -25.52 -5.40
C GLN A 138 7.73 -25.48 -4.74
N GLU A 139 7.67 -25.28 -3.42
CA GLU A 139 6.39 -25.15 -2.71
C GLU A 139 5.61 -23.89 -3.12
N VAL A 140 6.29 -22.78 -3.34
CA VAL A 140 5.69 -21.53 -3.86
C VAL A 140 5.12 -21.78 -5.25
N GLN A 141 5.90 -22.40 -6.14
CA GLN A 141 5.46 -22.75 -7.50
C GLN A 141 4.27 -23.71 -7.48
N GLN A 142 4.30 -24.76 -6.66
CA GLN A 142 3.20 -25.73 -6.55
C GLN A 142 1.92 -25.08 -6.03
N TYR A 143 2.05 -24.18 -5.05
CA TYR A 143 0.91 -23.42 -4.54
C TYR A 143 0.31 -22.50 -5.63
N LEU A 144 1.15 -21.73 -6.34
CA LEU A 144 0.67 -20.83 -7.40
C LEU A 144 0.05 -21.60 -8.59
N LYS A 145 0.60 -22.76 -8.96
CA LYS A 145 -0.03 -23.66 -9.95
C LYS A 145 -1.39 -24.17 -9.50
N ARG A 146 -1.55 -24.50 -8.22
CA ARG A 146 -2.84 -24.92 -7.66
C ARG A 146 -3.84 -23.78 -7.65
N VAL A 147 -3.39 -22.57 -7.31
CA VAL A 147 -4.23 -21.37 -7.36
C VAL A 147 -4.71 -21.12 -8.80
N ASP A 148 -3.82 -21.13 -9.78
CA ASP A 148 -4.13 -20.98 -11.21
C ASP A 148 -5.17 -22.02 -11.70
N SER A 149 -5.07 -23.27 -11.22
CA SER A 149 -6.02 -24.31 -11.62
C SER A 149 -7.38 -24.26 -10.90
N GLN A 150 -7.47 -23.57 -9.75
CA GLN A 150 -8.67 -23.53 -8.92
C GLN A 150 -9.39 -22.19 -8.93
N GLN A 151 -8.73 -21.11 -9.36
CA GLN A 151 -9.24 -19.75 -9.30
C GLN A 151 -9.22 -19.14 -10.70
N GLU A 152 -10.38 -19.04 -11.34
CA GLU A 152 -10.51 -18.54 -12.72
C GLU A 152 -9.95 -17.12 -12.91
N GLN A 153 -9.93 -16.31 -11.84
CA GLN A 153 -9.41 -14.95 -11.83
C GLN A 153 -7.89 -14.84 -11.72
N VAL A 154 -7.15 -15.96 -11.63
CA VAL A 154 -5.69 -15.97 -11.52
C VAL A 154 -5.08 -16.67 -12.73
N LYS A 155 -4.01 -16.09 -13.26
CA LYS A 155 -3.15 -16.70 -14.26
C LYS A 155 -1.71 -16.80 -13.76
N PHE A 156 -1.24 -18.01 -13.47
CA PHE A 156 0.18 -18.23 -13.17
C PHE A 156 0.96 -18.44 -14.46
N LEU A 157 1.96 -17.59 -14.70
CA LEU A 157 2.83 -17.66 -15.87
C LEU A 157 3.90 -18.75 -15.70
N SER A 158 4.52 -19.16 -16.82
CA SER A 158 5.66 -20.07 -16.78
C SER A 158 6.78 -19.47 -15.92
N VAL A 159 7.31 -20.24 -14.97
CA VAL A 159 8.41 -19.79 -14.12
C VAL A 159 9.62 -19.42 -14.97
N MET A 160 10.20 -18.25 -14.70
CA MET A 160 11.45 -17.80 -15.28
C MET A 160 12.59 -18.24 -14.35
N ASP A 161 13.02 -19.48 -14.50
CA ASP A 161 14.09 -20.08 -13.68
C ASP A 161 15.45 -19.85 -14.34
N SER A 162 16.30 -19.07 -13.67
CA SER A 162 17.66 -18.72 -14.12
C SER A 162 17.76 -18.18 -15.55
N LEU A 163 16.76 -17.42 -15.98
CA LEU A 163 16.86 -16.65 -17.23
C LEU A 163 17.81 -15.47 -17.04
N ASP A 164 18.52 -15.11 -18.12
CA ASP A 164 19.30 -13.89 -18.11
C ASP A 164 18.42 -12.64 -18.07
N PHE A 165 19.05 -11.52 -17.70
CA PHE A 165 18.36 -10.26 -17.49
C PHE A 165 17.54 -9.81 -18.71
N TYR A 166 18.08 -9.97 -19.93
CA TYR A 166 17.41 -9.53 -21.15
C TYR A 166 16.21 -10.41 -21.48
N ASN A 167 16.35 -11.73 -21.34
CA ASN A 167 15.25 -12.67 -21.55
C ASN A 167 14.10 -12.45 -20.55
N ILE A 168 14.39 -12.00 -19.32
CA ILE A 168 13.35 -11.59 -18.37
C ILE A 168 12.62 -10.34 -18.90
N VAL A 169 13.34 -9.31 -19.36
CA VAL A 169 12.73 -8.08 -19.92
C VAL A 169 11.75 -8.43 -21.05
N GLU A 170 12.21 -9.19 -22.05
CA GLU A 170 11.38 -9.60 -23.20
C GLU A 170 10.12 -10.35 -22.75
N ARG A 171 10.26 -11.22 -21.76
CA ARG A 171 9.13 -12.01 -21.25
C ARG A 171 8.13 -11.15 -20.48
N LEU A 172 8.60 -10.20 -19.68
CA LEU A 172 7.72 -9.26 -18.96
C LEU A 172 6.95 -8.36 -19.93
N GLU A 173 7.60 -7.87 -20.99
CA GLU A 173 6.95 -7.06 -22.02
C GLU A 173 5.89 -7.85 -22.80
N ALA A 174 6.18 -9.12 -23.12
CA ALA A 174 5.26 -9.98 -23.85
C ALA A 174 4.05 -10.43 -22.99
N GLU A 175 4.29 -10.85 -21.75
CA GLU A 175 3.24 -11.45 -20.90
C GLU A 175 2.46 -10.42 -20.09
N LYS A 176 3.08 -9.26 -19.82
CA LYS A 176 2.52 -8.13 -19.06
C LYS A 176 1.93 -8.55 -17.71
N PRO A 177 2.75 -9.09 -16.78
CA PRO A 177 2.25 -9.55 -15.48
C PRO A 177 1.81 -8.40 -14.57
N ASP A 178 0.74 -8.62 -13.80
CA ASP A 178 0.28 -7.68 -12.77
C ASP A 178 1.14 -7.76 -11.51
N ILE A 179 1.58 -8.96 -11.17
CA ILE A 179 2.45 -9.22 -10.02
C ILE A 179 3.75 -9.84 -10.52
N PHE A 180 4.85 -9.17 -10.22
CA PHE A 180 6.21 -9.68 -10.41
C PHE A 180 6.75 -10.16 -9.07
N HIS A 181 7.03 -11.45 -8.93
CA HIS A 181 7.57 -12.05 -7.71
C HIS A 181 8.98 -12.57 -7.98
N PHE A 182 9.98 -11.92 -7.38
CA PHE A 182 11.38 -12.30 -7.48
C PHE A 182 11.85 -13.04 -6.23
N ILE A 183 12.49 -14.18 -6.45
CA ILE A 183 13.20 -14.94 -5.41
C ILE A 183 14.67 -15.05 -5.82
N GLY A 184 15.57 -14.57 -4.98
CA GLY A 184 17.00 -14.63 -5.28
C GLY A 184 17.89 -14.09 -4.16
N HIS A 185 19.13 -13.78 -4.54
CA HIS A 185 20.16 -13.28 -3.64
C HIS A 185 20.34 -11.77 -3.80
N GLY A 186 20.66 -11.12 -2.69
CA GLY A 186 21.03 -9.71 -2.63
C GLY A 186 22.48 -9.53 -2.19
N GLN A 187 23.02 -8.32 -2.31
CA GLN A 187 24.22 -7.92 -1.57
C GLN A 187 24.24 -6.40 -1.39
N LEU A 188 24.86 -5.95 -0.31
CA LEU A 188 25.12 -4.53 -0.09
C LEU A 188 26.61 -4.29 -0.36
N VAL A 189 26.91 -3.40 -1.30
CA VAL A 189 28.29 -3.06 -1.69
C VAL A 189 28.51 -1.57 -1.52
N GLU A 190 29.68 -1.18 -1.03
CA GLU A 190 30.07 0.22 -0.98
C GLU A 190 30.55 0.66 -2.38
N LYS A 191 29.93 1.70 -2.93
CA LYS A 191 30.33 2.33 -4.19
C LYS A 191 30.35 3.85 -3.99
N GLU A 192 31.49 4.46 -4.25
CA GLU A 192 31.67 5.93 -4.15
C GLU A 192 31.29 6.52 -2.77
N GLY A 193 31.44 5.72 -1.69
CA GLY A 193 31.08 6.12 -0.33
C GLY A 193 29.60 5.92 0.03
N GLU A 194 28.81 5.32 -0.85
CA GLU A 194 27.40 4.96 -0.60
C GLU A 194 27.21 3.44 -0.54
N GLU A 195 26.36 2.98 0.38
CA GLU A 195 25.89 1.59 0.38
C GLU A 195 24.84 1.37 -0.72
N VAL A 196 25.17 0.53 -1.70
CA VAL A 196 24.31 0.21 -2.84
C VAL A 196 23.81 -1.23 -2.73
N GLY A 197 22.50 -1.38 -2.65
CA GLY A 197 21.85 -2.68 -2.75
C GLY A 197 21.87 -3.21 -4.18
N GLN A 198 22.34 -4.45 -4.34
CA GLN A 198 22.31 -5.19 -5.60
C GLN A 198 21.58 -6.52 -5.41
N VAL A 199 21.05 -7.06 -6.50
CA VAL A 199 20.49 -8.42 -6.55
C VAL A 199 21.13 -9.20 -7.69
N ALA A 200 21.35 -10.49 -7.46
CA ALA A 200 21.98 -11.36 -8.45
C ALA A 200 20.93 -11.81 -9.46
N PHE A 201 21.19 -11.56 -10.73
CA PHE A 201 20.62 -12.28 -11.85
C PHE A 201 21.58 -13.36 -12.31
N VAL A 202 21.23 -14.05 -13.40
CA VAL A 202 22.07 -15.07 -14.02
C VAL A 202 22.58 -14.51 -15.35
N ASN A 203 23.87 -14.66 -15.66
CA ASN A 203 24.41 -14.35 -16.98
C ASN A 203 24.35 -15.57 -17.92
N GLU A 204 24.80 -15.41 -19.16
CA GLU A 204 24.83 -16.48 -20.17
C GLU A 204 25.68 -17.71 -19.76
N PHE A 205 26.60 -17.55 -18.81
CA PHE A 205 27.46 -18.61 -18.27
C PHE A 205 26.89 -19.27 -17.01
N GLY A 206 25.71 -18.83 -16.54
CA GLY A 206 25.12 -19.32 -15.30
C GLY A 206 25.65 -18.64 -14.03
N GLU A 207 26.50 -17.62 -14.14
CA GLU A 207 27.12 -16.93 -13.01
C GLU A 207 26.28 -15.72 -12.56
N ALA A 208 26.60 -15.19 -11.37
CA ALA A 208 25.94 -14.02 -10.82
C ALA A 208 26.16 -12.76 -11.67
N ASP A 209 25.06 -12.16 -12.12
CA ASP A 209 25.03 -10.83 -12.73
C ASP A 209 24.38 -9.83 -11.76
N TRP A 210 25.21 -9.15 -10.97
CA TRP A 210 24.75 -8.24 -9.93
C TRP A 210 24.20 -6.92 -10.50
N LYS A 211 22.90 -6.69 -10.32
CA LYS A 211 22.21 -5.46 -10.75
C LYS A 211 21.81 -4.60 -9.55
N ASP A 212 22.09 -3.30 -9.63
CA ASP A 212 21.57 -2.31 -8.69
C ASP A 212 20.09 -1.98 -8.98
N ALA A 213 19.48 -1.12 -8.18
CA ALA A 213 18.09 -0.72 -8.38
C ALA A 213 17.81 0.02 -9.69
N ARG A 214 18.78 0.75 -10.24
CA ARG A 214 18.61 1.44 -11.54
C ARG A 214 18.51 0.41 -12.65
N MET A 215 19.39 -0.58 -12.63
CA MET A 215 19.36 -1.68 -13.59
C MET A 215 18.12 -2.56 -13.37
N PHE A 216 17.78 -2.94 -12.14
CA PHE A 216 16.58 -3.71 -11.85
C PHE A 216 15.31 -3.04 -12.39
N GLY A 217 15.19 -1.72 -12.25
CA GLY A 217 14.09 -0.94 -12.82
C GLY A 217 13.94 -1.10 -14.34
N GLN A 218 15.03 -1.39 -15.07
CA GLN A 218 14.98 -1.62 -16.51
C GLN A 218 14.18 -2.87 -16.91
N LEU A 219 13.98 -3.82 -15.97
CA LEU A 219 13.04 -4.93 -16.17
C LEU A 219 11.63 -4.45 -16.54
N PHE A 220 11.27 -3.26 -16.09
CA PHE A 220 9.91 -2.72 -16.18
C PHE A 220 9.77 -1.62 -17.23
N SER A 221 10.76 -1.48 -18.11
CA SER A 221 10.80 -0.45 -19.17
C SER A 221 9.71 -0.64 -20.23
N GLY A 222 9.42 -1.88 -20.63
CA GLY A 222 8.33 -2.22 -21.57
C GLY A 222 6.97 -2.46 -20.91
N HIS A 223 6.96 -2.92 -19.64
CA HIS A 223 5.75 -3.14 -18.86
C HIS A 223 6.00 -2.97 -17.37
N THR A 224 5.19 -2.14 -16.72
CA THR A 224 5.28 -1.89 -15.28
C THR A 224 4.27 -2.75 -14.52
N PRO A 225 4.70 -3.73 -13.70
CA PRO A 225 3.80 -4.50 -12.87
C PRO A 225 3.16 -3.61 -11.80
N LYS A 226 1.97 -4.00 -11.35
CA LYS A 226 1.22 -3.30 -10.29
C LYS A 226 1.83 -3.58 -8.92
N ILE A 227 2.36 -4.78 -8.73
CA ILE A 227 3.00 -5.23 -7.49
C ILE A 227 4.34 -5.90 -7.82
N VAL A 228 5.39 -5.51 -7.10
CA VAL A 228 6.68 -6.20 -7.08
C VAL A 228 6.88 -6.84 -5.71
N ILE A 229 7.14 -8.14 -5.66
CA ILE A 229 7.49 -8.87 -4.44
C ILE A 229 8.96 -9.27 -4.51
N LEU A 230 9.74 -8.84 -3.53
CA LEU A 230 11.16 -9.11 -3.38
C LEU A 230 11.38 -10.05 -2.20
N GLN A 231 11.71 -11.30 -2.49
CA GLN A 231 11.96 -12.33 -1.49
C GLN A 231 13.42 -12.75 -1.50
N ALA A 232 14.10 -12.55 -0.37
CA ALA A 232 15.44 -13.10 -0.15
C ALA A 232 15.37 -14.62 0.08
N CYS A 233 16.35 -15.36 -0.43
CA CYS A 233 16.48 -16.80 -0.20
C CYS A 233 16.81 -17.14 1.28
N GLU A 234 16.39 -18.33 1.76
CA GLU A 234 16.73 -18.87 3.09
C GLU A 234 18.24 -19.03 3.31
N THR A 235 19.08 -18.96 2.29
CA THR A 235 20.53 -19.11 2.46
C THR A 235 21.23 -17.75 2.56
N GLY A 236 20.51 -16.65 2.34
CA GLY A 236 21.08 -15.32 2.24
C GLY A 236 21.72 -14.76 3.51
N LYS A 237 22.72 -13.87 3.36
CA LYS A 237 23.33 -13.08 4.44
C LYS A 237 22.47 -11.86 4.85
N GLN A 238 22.77 -11.26 6.00
CA GLN A 238 22.06 -10.06 6.46
C GLN A 238 22.23 -8.85 5.51
N SER A 239 23.39 -8.72 4.85
CA SER A 239 23.63 -7.72 3.82
C SER A 239 22.70 -7.85 2.62
N GLU A 240 22.28 -9.08 2.29
CA GLU A 240 21.34 -9.32 1.19
C GLU A 240 19.98 -8.69 1.48
N THR A 241 19.53 -8.75 2.73
CA THR A 241 18.21 -8.23 3.07
C THR A 241 18.15 -6.72 3.22
N ASN A 242 19.27 -6.11 3.64
CA ASN A 242 19.45 -4.66 3.50
C ASN A 242 19.42 -4.24 2.03
N ALA A 243 19.97 -5.04 1.11
CA ALA A 243 19.92 -4.78 -0.32
C ALA A 243 18.49 -4.77 -0.87
N PHE A 244 17.64 -5.72 -0.47
CA PHE A 244 16.23 -5.75 -0.90
C PHE A 244 15.41 -4.58 -0.35
N SER A 245 15.67 -4.15 0.88
CA SER A 245 14.99 -2.98 1.47
C SER A 245 15.40 -1.68 0.74
N SER A 246 16.70 -1.53 0.45
CA SER A 246 17.23 -0.42 -0.36
C SER A 246 16.68 -0.45 -1.79
N LEU A 247 16.60 -1.63 -2.40
CA LEU A 247 16.01 -1.83 -3.72
C LEU A 247 14.53 -1.45 -3.74
N ALA A 248 13.75 -1.89 -2.75
CA ALA A 248 12.32 -1.60 -2.68
C ALA A 248 12.02 -0.10 -2.69
N SER A 249 12.72 0.65 -1.84
CA SER A 249 12.62 2.11 -1.72
C SER A 249 12.92 2.78 -3.06
N ARG A 250 14.02 2.38 -3.73
CA ARG A 250 14.37 2.90 -5.06
C ARG A 250 13.37 2.53 -6.16
N LEU A 251 12.75 1.35 -6.10
CA LEU A 251 11.68 0.97 -7.04
C LEU A 251 10.42 1.82 -6.86
N MET A 252 10.12 2.23 -5.62
CA MET A 252 9.04 3.20 -5.37
C MET A 252 9.32 4.55 -6.03
N LEU A 253 10.58 5.01 -6.03
CA LEU A 253 11.01 6.24 -6.72
C LEU A 253 10.89 6.11 -8.25
N GLN A 254 10.99 4.89 -8.78
CA GLN A 254 10.86 4.59 -10.21
C GLN A 254 9.40 4.39 -10.67
N GLY A 255 8.42 4.59 -9.78
CA GLY A 255 7.00 4.59 -10.13
C GLY A 255 6.31 3.23 -10.02
N ILE A 256 6.95 2.22 -9.42
CA ILE A 256 6.26 0.97 -9.07
C ILE A 256 5.17 1.28 -8.02
N PRO A 257 3.89 0.91 -8.27
CA PRO A 257 2.81 1.30 -7.37
C PRO A 257 2.93 0.68 -5.98
N ILE A 258 3.29 -0.60 -5.91
CA ILE A 258 3.43 -1.33 -4.64
C ILE A 258 4.63 -2.25 -4.70
N VAL A 259 5.48 -2.18 -3.67
CA VAL A 259 6.60 -3.12 -3.47
C VAL A 259 6.43 -3.80 -2.12
N VAL A 260 6.47 -5.13 -2.10
CA VAL A 260 6.57 -5.93 -0.88
C VAL A 260 7.97 -6.52 -0.81
N ALA A 261 8.74 -6.21 0.22
CA ALA A 261 10.11 -6.68 0.37
C ALA A 261 10.31 -7.35 1.72
N MET A 262 11.02 -8.48 1.72
CA MET A 262 11.48 -9.10 2.96
C MET A 262 12.68 -8.30 3.49
N GLN A 263 12.68 -7.94 4.78
CA GLN A 263 13.75 -7.15 5.43
C GLN A 263 14.74 -7.99 6.26
N TYR A 264 14.45 -9.27 6.52
CA TYR A 264 15.40 -10.23 7.06
C TYR A 264 15.48 -11.53 6.26
N LYS A 265 16.56 -12.29 6.46
CA LYS A 265 16.65 -13.69 6.06
C LYS A 265 15.38 -14.45 6.48
N VAL A 266 14.70 -15.05 5.52
CA VAL A 266 13.42 -15.76 5.70
C VAL A 266 13.70 -17.25 5.65
N SER A 267 13.23 -18.04 6.62
CA SER A 267 13.24 -19.50 6.43
C SER A 267 12.26 -19.91 5.34
N ASN A 268 12.45 -21.06 4.69
CA ASN A 268 11.52 -21.54 3.67
C ASN A 268 10.10 -21.63 4.24
N GLN A 269 9.95 -22.11 5.48
CA GLN A 269 8.65 -22.15 6.16
C GLN A 269 7.99 -20.77 6.28
N THR A 270 8.73 -19.74 6.71
CA THR A 270 8.20 -18.36 6.82
C THR A 270 7.83 -17.80 5.45
N ALA A 271 8.66 -18.04 4.43
CA ALA A 271 8.41 -17.59 3.06
C ALA A 271 7.14 -18.23 2.47
N ILE A 272 7.03 -19.56 2.59
CA ILE A 272 5.87 -20.33 2.13
C ILE A 272 4.60 -19.90 2.87
N THR A 273 4.68 -19.69 4.18
CA THR A 273 3.55 -19.23 5.00
C THR A 273 3.08 -17.84 4.56
N PHE A 274 4.03 -16.92 4.35
CA PHE A 274 3.74 -15.59 3.81
C PHE A 274 3.07 -15.69 2.45
N VAL A 275 3.66 -16.39 1.48
CA VAL A 275 3.12 -16.52 0.11
C VAL A 275 1.70 -17.11 0.13
N LYS A 276 1.49 -18.22 0.86
CA LYS A 276 0.19 -18.89 0.95
C LYS A 276 -0.87 -17.96 1.52
N GLU A 277 -0.55 -17.24 2.60
CA GLU A 277 -1.51 -16.32 3.21
C GLU A 277 -1.74 -15.09 2.34
N PHE A 278 -0.67 -14.45 1.84
CA PHE A 278 -0.72 -13.25 1.02
C PHE A 278 -1.61 -13.45 -0.22
N TYR A 279 -1.28 -14.44 -1.08
CA TYR A 279 -2.04 -14.67 -2.30
C TYR A 279 -3.47 -15.11 -2.00
N SER A 280 -3.71 -15.94 -0.98
CA SER A 280 -5.07 -16.29 -0.56
C SER A 280 -5.90 -15.05 -0.24
N LYS A 281 -5.33 -14.08 0.51
CA LYS A 281 -6.02 -12.85 0.88
C LYS A 281 -6.23 -11.88 -0.28
N ILE A 282 -5.26 -11.79 -1.19
CA ILE A 282 -5.45 -11.07 -2.44
C ILE A 282 -6.64 -11.65 -3.23
N ILE A 283 -6.70 -12.96 -3.39
CA ILE A 283 -7.78 -13.66 -4.12
C ILE A 283 -9.14 -13.49 -3.44
N GLU A 284 -9.17 -13.47 -2.10
CA GLU A 284 -10.36 -13.17 -1.30
C GLU A 284 -10.83 -11.70 -1.43
N GLY A 285 -10.06 -10.84 -2.13
CA GLY A 285 -10.40 -9.44 -2.36
C GLY A 285 -9.96 -8.49 -1.24
N ASP A 286 -9.04 -8.91 -0.37
CA ASP A 286 -8.35 -7.98 0.50
C ASP A 286 -7.39 -7.10 -0.31
N SER A 287 -7.14 -5.90 0.19
CA SER A 287 -6.09 -5.03 -0.32
C SER A 287 -4.70 -5.54 0.08
N VAL A 288 -3.67 -5.10 -0.63
CA VAL A 288 -2.29 -5.59 -0.49
C VAL A 288 -1.74 -5.41 0.92
N GLU A 289 -1.91 -4.24 1.53
CA GLU A 289 -1.50 -3.97 2.90
C GLU A 289 -2.22 -4.87 3.91
N ILE A 290 -3.48 -5.24 3.64
CA ILE A 290 -4.26 -6.15 4.49
C ILE A 290 -3.82 -7.60 4.31
N ALA A 291 -3.53 -8.02 3.10
CA ALA A 291 -2.97 -9.34 2.82
C ALA A 291 -1.62 -9.51 3.54
N VAL A 292 -0.75 -8.49 3.47
CA VAL A 292 0.51 -8.46 4.23
C VAL A 292 0.25 -8.48 5.73
N GLN A 293 -0.63 -7.60 6.25
CA GLN A 293 -0.97 -7.56 7.69
C GLN A 293 -1.47 -8.91 8.22
N LYS A 294 -2.33 -9.61 7.46
CA LYS A 294 -2.84 -10.94 7.81
C LYS A 294 -1.74 -12.00 7.77
N ALA A 295 -0.84 -11.94 6.78
CA ALA A 295 0.34 -12.80 6.71
C ALA A 295 1.28 -12.58 7.91
N ARG A 296 1.56 -11.33 8.27
CA ARG A 296 2.35 -10.98 9.46
C ARG A 296 1.71 -11.51 10.75
N PHE A 297 0.39 -11.36 10.91
CA PHE A 297 -0.34 -11.93 12.04
C PHE A 297 -0.19 -13.45 12.11
N LYS A 298 -0.35 -14.15 10.99
CA LYS A 298 -0.18 -15.61 10.93
C LYS A 298 1.23 -16.04 11.33
N LEU A 299 2.25 -15.38 10.80
CA LEU A 299 3.64 -15.62 11.17
C LEU A 299 3.89 -15.39 12.67
N GLY A 300 3.30 -14.34 13.26
CA GLY A 300 3.40 -14.08 14.70
C GLY A 300 2.75 -15.17 15.55
N ILE A 301 1.63 -15.74 15.12
CA ILE A 301 0.95 -16.85 15.82
C ILE A 301 1.73 -18.17 15.67
N GLU A 302 2.25 -18.46 14.48
CA GLU A 302 2.94 -19.74 14.21
C GLU A 302 4.37 -19.79 14.78
N ASN A 303 5.10 -18.67 14.72
CA ASN A 303 6.52 -18.62 15.10
C ASN A 303 6.79 -17.93 16.45
N GLY A 304 5.77 -17.30 17.04
CA GLY A 304 5.88 -16.48 18.25
C GLY A 304 6.35 -15.05 17.98
N TYR A 305 6.07 -14.14 18.92
CA TYR A 305 6.45 -12.71 18.85
C TYR A 305 7.88 -12.45 19.35
N GLU A 306 8.53 -13.46 19.93
CA GLU A 306 9.95 -13.45 20.31
C GLU A 306 10.90 -13.57 19.11
N ARG A 307 10.36 -13.82 17.91
CA ARG A 307 11.09 -13.82 16.65
C ARG A 307 10.62 -12.68 15.76
N LYS A 308 11.53 -12.19 14.92
CA LYS A 308 11.27 -11.08 13.99
C LYS A 308 10.58 -11.52 12.68
N ASP A 309 10.18 -12.79 12.58
CA ASP A 309 9.58 -13.36 11.37
C ASP A 309 8.30 -12.61 10.95
N PHE A 310 7.46 -12.24 11.92
CA PHE A 310 6.23 -11.48 11.66
C PHE A 310 6.49 -10.09 11.08
N ALA A 311 7.63 -9.49 11.41
CA ALA A 311 8.01 -8.16 10.94
C ALA A 311 8.83 -8.20 9.66
N ASN A 312 9.05 -9.39 9.08
CA ASN A 312 9.91 -9.54 7.92
C ASN A 312 9.31 -8.95 6.63
N PRO A 313 8.04 -9.23 6.28
CA PRO A 313 7.45 -8.64 5.09
C PRO A 313 7.20 -7.14 5.32
N VAL A 314 7.79 -6.28 4.51
CA VAL A 314 7.59 -4.83 4.50
C VAL A 314 6.80 -4.47 3.25
N VAL A 315 5.82 -3.57 3.37
CA VAL A 315 5.00 -3.11 2.24
C VAL A 315 5.20 -1.61 2.05
N TYR A 316 5.58 -1.24 0.84
CA TYR A 316 5.74 0.14 0.36
C TYR A 316 4.65 0.40 -0.69
N MET A 317 3.89 1.49 -0.55
CA MET A 317 2.75 1.78 -1.43
C MET A 317 2.70 3.25 -1.85
N ASN A 318 2.60 3.46 -3.16
CA ASN A 318 2.40 4.73 -3.86
C ASN A 318 1.20 4.60 -4.85
N ALA A 319 0.18 3.85 -4.43
CA ALA A 319 -1.04 3.59 -5.20
C ALA A 319 -2.24 4.33 -4.60
N LEU A 320 -3.32 4.49 -5.39
CA LEU A 320 -4.57 5.10 -4.91
C LEU A 320 -5.22 4.29 -3.79
N ASP A 321 -5.17 2.96 -3.92
CA ASP A 321 -5.58 2.00 -2.91
C ASP A 321 -4.86 0.67 -3.15
N GLY A 322 -4.93 -0.25 -2.20
CA GLY A 322 -4.31 -1.57 -2.29
C GLY A 322 -5.17 -2.64 -2.96
N TYR A 323 -6.32 -2.32 -3.58
CA TYR A 323 -7.25 -3.35 -4.08
C TYR A 323 -6.99 -3.73 -5.54
N LEU A 324 -6.62 -4.99 -5.78
CA LEU A 324 -6.51 -5.55 -7.14
C LEU A 324 -7.90 -5.81 -7.76
N PHE A 325 -8.82 -6.37 -6.97
CA PHE A 325 -10.18 -6.66 -7.42
C PHE A 325 -11.12 -5.51 -7.09
N LEU A 326 -12.01 -5.20 -8.02
CA LEU A 326 -13.20 -4.42 -7.70
C LEU A 326 -14.01 -5.23 -6.68
N LYS A 327 -14.17 -4.72 -5.46
CA LYS A 327 -15.23 -5.22 -4.59
C LYS A 327 -16.54 -5.00 -5.31
N GLU A 328 -17.18 -6.08 -5.76
CA GLU A 328 -18.62 -6.03 -5.98
C GLU A 328 -19.21 -5.58 -4.65
N SER A 329 -19.76 -4.38 -4.63
CA SER A 329 -20.51 -3.91 -3.50
C SER A 329 -21.67 -4.90 -3.30
N LYS A 330 -21.57 -5.75 -2.26
CA LYS A 330 -22.75 -6.33 -1.59
C LYS A 330 -23.53 -5.26 -0.83
N ASP A 331 -23.68 -4.14 -1.50
CA ASP A 331 -24.35 -2.93 -1.09
C ASP A 331 -25.06 -2.44 -2.35
N LYS A 332 -26.33 -2.79 -2.44
CA LYS A 332 -27.36 -1.87 -2.95
C LYS A 332 -27.53 -0.66 -1.99
N SER A 333 -26.45 -0.24 -1.31
CA SER A 333 -26.48 0.70 -0.19
C SER A 333 -25.09 1.24 0.18
N SER A 334 -24.20 1.51 -0.76
CA SER A 334 -23.06 2.41 -0.53
C SER A 334 -22.34 2.74 -1.84
N ASN A 335 -22.95 3.64 -2.61
CA ASN A 335 -22.27 4.28 -3.72
C ASN A 335 -21.15 5.17 -3.13
N LYS A 336 -19.91 4.83 -3.48
CA LYS A 336 -18.71 5.69 -3.52
C LYS A 336 -18.78 6.99 -2.73
N GLN A 337 -17.99 7.08 -1.66
CA GLN A 337 -17.37 8.34 -1.26
C GLN A 337 -16.45 8.84 -2.39
N LYS A 338 -17.05 9.44 -3.41
CA LYS A 338 -16.66 10.80 -3.77
C LYS A 338 -17.12 11.67 -2.60
N ASN A 339 -16.38 12.70 -2.23
CA ASN A 339 -16.91 13.74 -1.34
C ASN A 339 -18.29 14.14 -1.87
N SER A 340 -19.30 13.61 -1.19
CA SER A 340 -20.69 13.61 -1.60
C SER A 340 -21.43 14.09 -0.37
N PHE A 341 -21.69 15.39 -0.33
CA PHE A 341 -22.54 16.08 0.65
C PHE A 341 -23.98 15.52 0.64
N SER A 342 -24.28 14.47 -0.12
CA SER A 342 -25.57 13.74 -0.14
C SER A 342 -26.08 13.28 1.23
N ASN A 343 -25.25 13.25 2.29
CA ASN A 343 -25.67 12.95 3.66
C ASN A 343 -25.21 14.01 4.68
N LEU A 344 -25.59 15.28 4.50
CA LEU A 344 -25.39 16.31 5.54
C LEU A 344 -26.23 15.98 6.79
N THR A 345 -25.60 15.94 7.96
CA THR A 345 -26.31 15.97 9.26
C THR A 345 -27.06 17.30 9.44
N ASP A 346 -28.08 17.34 10.31
CA ASP A 346 -28.82 18.58 10.59
C ASP A 346 -27.92 19.70 11.16
N ALA A 347 -26.81 19.35 11.80
CA ALA A 347 -25.79 20.32 12.22
C ALA A 347 -25.02 20.89 11.01
N GLN A 348 -24.63 20.04 10.06
CA GLN A 348 -23.93 20.47 8.85
C GLN A 348 -24.84 21.25 7.89
N LYS A 349 -26.13 20.89 7.77
CA LYS A 349 -27.12 21.67 7.00
C LYS A 349 -27.25 23.10 7.54
N ARG A 350 -27.35 23.26 8.86
CA ARG A 350 -27.41 24.58 9.51
C ARG A 350 -26.14 25.40 9.24
N LYS A 351 -24.97 24.80 9.45
CA LYS A 351 -23.68 25.45 9.17
C LYS A 351 -23.52 25.81 7.69
N LEU A 352 -24.07 25.02 6.77
CA LEU A 352 -24.08 25.33 5.34
C LEU A 352 -25.03 26.50 5.02
N CYS A 353 -26.22 26.58 5.63
CA CYS A 353 -27.08 27.75 5.50
C CYS A 353 -26.35 29.03 5.90
N GLU A 354 -25.71 29.03 7.08
CA GLU A 354 -24.97 30.18 7.61
C GLU A 354 -23.89 30.64 6.62
N LYS A 355 -23.09 29.69 6.11
CA LYS A 355 -22.05 30.00 5.12
C LYS A 355 -22.59 30.52 3.81
N ILE A 356 -23.73 30.02 3.33
CA ILE A 356 -24.35 30.53 2.11
C ILE A 356 -24.83 31.96 2.33
N GLU A 357 -25.45 32.26 3.47
CA GLU A 357 -25.93 33.60 3.80
C GLU A 357 -24.78 34.62 3.96
N GLU A 358 -23.60 34.16 4.41
CA GLU A 358 -22.38 34.99 4.48
C GLU A 358 -21.87 35.42 3.09
N VAL A 359 -21.94 34.54 2.09
CA VAL A 359 -21.30 34.78 0.77
C VAL A 359 -22.28 35.14 -0.35
N LEU A 360 -23.56 34.73 -0.24
CA LEU A 360 -24.56 34.85 -1.28
C LEU A 360 -25.84 35.53 -0.76
N LYS A 361 -26.23 36.61 -1.44
CA LYS A 361 -27.57 37.20 -1.32
C LYS A 361 -28.59 36.37 -2.11
N GLU A 362 -29.87 36.52 -1.78
CA GLU A 362 -30.96 35.75 -2.41
C GLU A 362 -30.96 35.85 -3.95
N ASP A 363 -30.73 37.04 -4.50
CA ASP A 363 -30.71 37.23 -5.96
C ASP A 363 -29.52 36.54 -6.63
N SER A 364 -28.35 36.52 -5.97
CA SER A 364 -27.18 35.79 -6.44
C SER A 364 -27.44 34.28 -6.43
N LEU A 365 -28.08 33.78 -5.37
CA LEU A 365 -28.45 32.37 -5.26
C LEU A 365 -29.45 31.97 -6.36
N LYS A 366 -30.47 32.80 -6.63
CA LYS A 366 -31.41 32.60 -7.75
C LYS A 366 -30.68 32.52 -9.09
N ASN A 367 -29.74 33.42 -9.33
CA ASN A 367 -28.99 33.47 -10.58
C ASN A 367 -28.16 32.21 -10.83
N ILE A 368 -27.57 31.61 -9.78
CA ILE A 368 -26.88 30.32 -9.89
C ILE A 368 -27.81 29.25 -10.46
N PHE A 369 -29.03 29.11 -9.91
CA PHE A 369 -29.98 28.11 -10.39
C PHE A 369 -30.50 28.38 -11.81
N ILE A 370 -30.51 29.64 -12.26
CA ILE A 370 -30.86 30.02 -13.64
C ILE A 370 -29.72 29.67 -14.60
N GLN A 371 -28.48 29.99 -14.22
CA GLN A 371 -27.29 29.78 -15.04
C GLN A 371 -27.01 28.28 -15.23
N TYR A 372 -27.18 27.48 -14.19
CA TYR A 372 -26.90 26.04 -14.19
C TYR A 372 -28.19 25.20 -14.30
N ARG A 373 -29.13 25.64 -15.14
CA ARG A 373 -30.42 24.96 -15.33
C ARG A 373 -30.30 23.52 -15.85
N ASP A 374 -29.24 23.21 -16.58
CA ASP A 374 -29.00 21.85 -17.11
C ASP A 374 -28.65 20.88 -15.97
N THR A 375 -28.10 21.41 -14.87
CA THR A 375 -27.77 20.66 -13.65
C THR A 375 -28.95 20.58 -12.67
N PHE A 376 -29.58 21.72 -12.37
CA PHE A 376 -30.62 21.80 -11.32
C PHE A 376 -32.06 21.67 -11.84
N GLY A 377 -32.25 21.76 -13.15
CA GLY A 377 -33.56 21.77 -13.80
C GLY A 377 -34.21 23.16 -13.83
N ASN A 378 -35.20 23.30 -14.72
CA ASN A 378 -35.87 24.58 -14.96
C ASN A 378 -36.67 25.08 -13.74
N ASN A 379 -36.47 26.35 -13.41
CA ASN A 379 -37.15 27.07 -12.32
C ASN A 379 -36.96 26.42 -10.94
N PHE A 380 -35.78 25.83 -10.67
CA PHE A 380 -35.49 25.12 -9.41
C PHE A 380 -35.85 25.96 -8.17
N TYR A 381 -35.24 27.14 -8.00
CA TYR A 381 -35.42 27.99 -6.84
C TYR A 381 -36.88 28.45 -6.63
N ASN A 382 -37.57 28.80 -7.71
CA ASN A 382 -38.95 29.31 -7.65
C ASN A 382 -39.99 28.24 -7.30
N LYS A 383 -39.64 26.96 -7.41
CA LYS A 383 -40.50 25.84 -6.99
C LYS A 383 -40.41 25.54 -5.49
N ILE A 384 -39.43 26.12 -4.80
CA ILE A 384 -39.22 25.90 -3.37
C ILE A 384 -40.00 26.95 -2.57
N SER A 385 -40.83 26.47 -1.64
CA SER A 385 -41.60 27.32 -0.74
C SER A 385 -40.70 27.91 0.37
N GLY A 386 -41.06 29.08 0.87
CA GLY A 386 -40.37 29.74 1.98
C GLY A 386 -40.79 31.20 2.08
N GLY A 387 -41.13 31.67 3.28
CA GLY A 387 -41.67 33.02 3.50
C GLY A 387 -40.60 34.13 3.46
N ASP A 388 -39.36 33.78 3.81
CA ASP A 388 -38.18 34.64 3.78
C ASP A 388 -36.98 33.89 3.20
N TYR A 389 -35.86 34.60 2.99
CA TYR A 389 -34.66 34.06 2.37
C TYR A 389 -34.12 32.84 3.13
N HIS A 390 -34.00 32.94 4.45
CA HIS A 390 -33.46 31.88 5.30
C HIS A 390 -34.31 30.61 5.25
N THR A 391 -35.63 30.74 5.45
CA THR A 391 -36.57 29.62 5.43
C THR A 391 -36.58 28.94 4.05
N ARG A 392 -36.49 29.72 2.98
CA ARG A 392 -36.42 29.17 1.62
C ARG A 392 -35.08 28.50 1.36
N LEU A 393 -33.97 29.03 1.88
CA LEU A 393 -32.64 28.45 1.76
C LEU A 393 -32.55 27.09 2.46
N VAL A 394 -33.14 26.94 3.66
CA VAL A 394 -33.23 25.64 4.33
C VAL A 394 -33.89 24.60 3.43
N ASN A 395 -35.05 24.94 2.84
CA ASN A 395 -35.76 24.04 1.94
C ASN A 395 -35.01 23.78 0.62
N VAL A 396 -34.22 24.76 0.14
CA VAL A 396 -33.34 24.58 -1.03
C VAL A 396 -32.25 23.56 -0.72
N ILE A 397 -31.60 23.65 0.44
CA ILE A 397 -30.57 22.67 0.84
C ILE A 397 -31.20 21.29 1.01
N GLU A 398 -32.39 21.19 1.61
CA GLU A 398 -33.11 19.92 1.71
C GLU A 398 -33.40 19.32 0.34
N GLU A 399 -33.90 20.11 -0.61
CA GLU A 399 -34.18 19.63 -1.95
C GLU A 399 -32.91 19.23 -2.71
N LEU A 400 -31.81 19.99 -2.56
CA LEU A 400 -30.52 19.65 -3.14
C LEU A 400 -29.96 18.34 -2.57
N VAL A 401 -30.11 18.11 -1.26
CA VAL A 401 -29.71 16.86 -0.62
C VAL A 401 -30.59 15.70 -1.11
N ASN A 402 -31.91 15.88 -1.14
CA ASN A 402 -32.87 14.87 -1.60
C ASN A 402 -32.62 14.45 -3.06
N ARG A 403 -32.21 15.39 -3.91
CA ARG A 403 -31.88 15.14 -5.32
C ARG A 403 -30.42 14.76 -5.56
N GLN A 404 -29.59 14.70 -4.52
CA GLN A 404 -28.15 14.44 -4.62
C GLN A 404 -27.40 15.47 -5.50
N LEU A 405 -27.83 16.74 -5.47
CA LEU A 405 -27.26 17.87 -6.24
C LEU A 405 -26.47 18.86 -5.37
N ILE A 406 -26.37 18.61 -4.07
CA ILE A 406 -25.73 19.51 -3.12
C ILE A 406 -24.21 19.66 -3.37
N ASP A 407 -23.55 18.61 -3.87
CA ASP A 407 -22.15 18.65 -4.27
C ASP A 407 -21.90 19.54 -5.48
N ASP A 408 -22.76 19.42 -6.49
CA ASP A 408 -22.69 20.26 -7.69
C ASP A 408 -22.89 21.73 -7.31
N PHE A 409 -23.83 22.00 -6.39
CA PHE A 409 -24.04 23.34 -5.85
C PHE A 409 -22.79 23.88 -5.13
N ILE A 410 -22.21 23.13 -4.19
CA ILE A 410 -21.02 23.57 -3.46
C ILE A 410 -19.82 23.77 -4.40
N LYS A 411 -19.66 22.90 -5.41
CA LYS A 411 -18.62 23.04 -6.43
C LYS A 411 -18.78 24.32 -7.25
N ILE A 412 -20.01 24.69 -7.62
CA ILE A 412 -20.29 25.93 -8.34
C ILE A 412 -19.98 27.14 -7.46
N VAL A 413 -20.42 27.14 -6.19
CA VAL A 413 -20.12 28.26 -5.28
C VAL A 413 -18.62 28.40 -5.02
N ARG A 414 -17.88 27.29 -4.91
CA ARG A 414 -16.42 27.30 -4.73
C ARG A 414 -15.64 27.86 -5.92
N HIS A 415 -16.23 27.92 -7.11
CA HIS A 415 -15.60 28.56 -8.26
C HIS A 415 -15.34 30.05 -8.00
N ASP A 416 -16.32 30.73 -7.41
CA ASP A 416 -16.24 32.17 -7.12
C ASP A 416 -15.78 32.44 -5.67
N TYR A 417 -15.95 31.47 -4.76
CA TYR A 417 -15.57 31.55 -3.35
C TYR A 417 -14.72 30.33 -2.93
N PRO A 418 -13.40 30.31 -3.21
CA PRO A 418 -12.56 29.11 -3.03
C PRO A 418 -12.49 28.54 -1.60
N ASN A 419 -12.74 29.38 -0.59
CA ASN A 419 -12.74 29.00 0.83
C ASN A 419 -14.12 28.56 1.36
N PHE A 420 -15.14 28.54 0.50
CA PHE A 420 -16.50 28.18 0.88
C PHE A 420 -16.58 26.72 1.34
N ALA A 421 -17.15 26.51 2.53
CA ALA A 421 -17.49 25.19 3.08
C ALA A 421 -16.31 24.19 3.17
N GLN A 422 -15.06 24.63 3.36
CA GLN A 422 -13.89 23.71 3.46
C GLN A 422 -13.87 22.84 4.75
N ASP A 423 -14.62 23.27 5.75
CA ASP A 423 -14.74 22.73 7.11
C ASP A 423 -16.10 22.05 7.36
N LEU A 424 -16.83 21.77 6.27
CA LEU A 424 -18.08 21.01 6.20
C LEU A 424 -17.79 19.65 5.59
#